data_AF-A0A1H1SDI4-F1
#
_entry.id   AF-A0A1H1SDI4-F1
#
_cell.length_a   1.000
_cell.length_b   1.000
_cell.length_c   1.000
_cell.angle_alpha   90.00
_cell.angle_beta   90.00
_cell.angle_gamma   90.00
#
_symmetry.space_group_name_H-M   'P 1'
#
loop_
_entity.id
_entity.type
_entity.pdbx_description
1 polymer ?
#
loop_
_entity_poly.entity_id
_entity_poly.type
_entity_poly.pdbx_seq_one_letter_code
_entity_poly.pdbx_strand_id
1 'polypeptide(L)'
;MKSSTSIRLATLAVAIPALLLTGCQSPAEPTADQPAPSAEAATPNPSSAAATASPTPEAPATEAAPSYTDPSEADTYCGAIEDLISLSNEASDQNEQTIVNHMGTRLDLLAAGTAHIGKLAPDEASHDWEATGDDYKQAADLFKSSGGQVSNTDFLMLLSTATKTANTTYEHQAETVDEECGIDITKLVAEAK
;
A
#
# COMPACT_ATOMS: atom_id res chain seq x y z
N MET A 1 22.60 -7.81 51.90
CA MET A 1 22.15 -9.20 51.74
C MET A 1 21.75 -9.40 50.28
N LYS A 2 22.42 -10.32 49.60
CA LYS A 2 22.19 -10.72 48.20
C LYS A 2 20.90 -11.55 48.17
N SER A 3 19.95 -11.23 47.30
CA SER A 3 18.87 -12.14 46.96
C SER A 3 18.87 -12.33 45.45
N SER A 4 19.38 -13.49 45.03
CA SER A 4 19.31 -14.01 43.68
C SER A 4 18.00 -14.77 43.54
N THR A 5 17.16 -14.38 42.59
CA THR A 5 16.01 -15.18 42.18
C THR A 5 16.25 -15.66 40.76
N SER A 6 16.69 -16.91 40.66
CA SER A 6 16.83 -17.66 39.41
C SER A 6 15.44 -17.98 38.86
N ILE A 7 15.11 -17.46 37.67
CA ILE A 7 13.94 -17.90 36.92
C ILE A 7 14.39 -18.96 35.92
N ARG A 8 13.79 -20.14 36.03
CA ARG A 8 14.05 -21.32 35.21
C ARG A 8 13.41 -21.14 33.83
N LEU A 9 14.20 -21.37 32.77
CA LEU A 9 13.68 -21.56 31.41
C LEU A 9 12.76 -22.80 31.39
N ALA A 10 11.52 -22.61 30.92
CA ALA A 10 10.65 -23.69 30.52
C ALA A 10 10.65 -23.76 28.99
N THR A 11 11.27 -24.81 28.47
CA THR A 11 11.34 -25.18 27.06
C THR A 11 9.94 -25.55 26.57
N LEU A 12 9.30 -24.73 25.73
CA LEU A 12 8.12 -25.13 24.99
C LEU A 12 8.57 -25.79 23.67
N ALA A 13 8.52 -27.12 23.64
CA ALA A 13 8.61 -27.90 22.42
C ALA A 13 7.29 -27.75 21.66
N VAL A 14 7.29 -26.96 20.59
CA VAL A 14 6.18 -26.92 19.63
C VAL A 14 6.42 -28.01 18.60
N ALA A 15 5.68 -29.10 18.74
CA ALA A 15 5.58 -30.14 17.73
C ALA A 15 4.78 -29.60 16.53
N ILE A 16 5.42 -29.53 15.37
CA ILE A 16 4.76 -29.21 14.09
C ILE A 16 4.23 -30.53 13.52
N PRO A 17 2.90 -30.76 13.43
CA PRO A 17 2.38 -31.85 12.62
C PRO A 17 2.56 -31.50 11.14
N ALA A 18 3.35 -32.33 10.46
CA ALA A 18 3.47 -32.35 9.01
C ALA A 18 2.12 -32.67 8.37
N LEU A 19 1.52 -31.69 7.71
CA LEU A 19 0.42 -31.91 6.77
C LEU A 19 1.02 -32.21 5.39
N LEU A 20 1.06 -33.50 5.09
CA LEU A 20 1.29 -34.05 3.76
C LEU A 20 0.14 -33.64 2.84
N LEU A 21 0.37 -32.69 1.93
CA LEU A 21 -0.49 -32.50 0.77
C LEU A 21 -0.09 -33.52 -0.30
N THR A 22 -0.79 -34.64 -0.27
CA THR A 22 -0.84 -35.64 -1.32
C THR A 22 -1.41 -35.05 -2.61
N GLY A 23 -0.62 -35.08 -3.68
CA GLY A 23 -1.05 -35.56 -5.00
C GLY A 23 -2.05 -34.73 -5.79
N CYS A 24 -1.53 -33.92 -6.72
CA CYS A 24 -2.09 -33.78 -8.06
C CYS A 24 -0.95 -33.92 -9.08
N GLN A 25 -0.53 -35.17 -9.32
CA GLN A 25 0.02 -35.60 -10.61
C GLN A 25 -1.23 -36.04 -11.41
N SER A 26 -1.47 -35.58 -12.63
CA SER A 26 -0.67 -35.91 -13.80
C SER A 26 -1.16 -35.17 -15.06
N PRO A 27 -0.39 -35.23 -16.15
CA PRO A 27 -0.27 -34.22 -17.20
C PRO A 27 -1.07 -34.57 -18.46
N ALA A 28 -1.24 -33.61 -19.37
CA ALA A 28 -1.42 -33.89 -20.79
C ALA A 28 -1.06 -32.67 -21.65
N GLU A 29 0.19 -32.59 -22.08
CA GLU A 29 0.48 -32.27 -23.48
C GLU A 29 0.97 -33.54 -24.15
N PRO A 30 0.59 -33.76 -25.41
CA PRO A 30 1.64 -33.81 -26.39
C PRO A 30 1.34 -32.98 -27.64
N THR A 31 2.38 -32.27 -28.05
CA THR A 31 2.70 -31.74 -29.37
C THR A 31 2.30 -32.68 -30.51
N ALA A 32 1.65 -32.13 -31.54
CA ALA A 32 1.76 -32.64 -32.90
C ALA A 32 2.16 -31.48 -33.81
N ASP A 33 3.41 -31.57 -34.26
CA ASP A 33 4.05 -30.73 -35.26
C ASP A 33 3.56 -31.08 -36.68
N GLN A 34 3.84 -30.15 -37.61
CA GLN A 34 3.90 -30.32 -39.08
C GLN A 34 2.62 -30.21 -39.96
N PRO A 35 2.74 -29.70 -41.20
CA PRO A 35 3.30 -28.42 -41.65
C PRO A 35 2.34 -27.60 -42.56
N ALA A 36 2.73 -26.35 -42.80
CA ALA A 36 2.16 -25.43 -43.80
C ALA A 36 2.33 -25.90 -45.26
N PRO A 37 1.49 -25.38 -46.17
CA PRO A 37 1.92 -25.03 -47.52
C PRO A 37 1.86 -23.51 -47.74
N SER A 38 3.01 -22.92 -48.06
CA SER A 38 3.12 -21.65 -48.79
C SER A 38 2.71 -21.86 -50.25
N ALA A 39 1.98 -20.90 -50.84
CA ALA A 39 2.45 -20.10 -51.98
C ALA A 39 1.31 -19.30 -52.64
N GLU A 40 1.58 -18.01 -52.80
CA GLU A 40 1.24 -17.10 -53.93
C GLU A 40 -0.15 -17.14 -54.57
N ALA A 41 -0.82 -15.98 -54.60
CA ALA A 41 -0.58 -15.00 -55.66
C ALA A 41 -1.52 -13.79 -55.51
N ALA A 42 -0.96 -12.60 -55.67
CA ALA A 42 -1.67 -11.34 -55.74
C ALA A 42 -2.54 -11.26 -57.01
N THR A 43 -3.73 -10.68 -56.88
CA THR A 43 -4.41 -9.96 -57.97
C THR A 43 -5.14 -8.75 -57.39
N PRO A 44 -4.91 -7.54 -57.90
CA PRO A 44 -5.65 -6.35 -57.49
C PRO A 44 -6.89 -6.20 -58.38
N ASN A 45 -8.03 -5.81 -57.81
CA ASN A 45 -8.99 -5.00 -58.56
C ASN A 45 -9.83 -4.12 -57.63
N PRO A 46 -10.14 -2.88 -58.06
CA PRO A 46 -10.70 -1.85 -57.21
C PRO A 46 -12.22 -1.90 -57.25
N SER A 47 -12.88 -1.61 -56.14
CA SER A 47 -14.19 -0.97 -56.20
C SER A 47 -14.43 -0.14 -54.96
N SER A 48 -14.60 1.15 -55.22
CA SER A 48 -14.86 2.19 -54.24
C SER A 48 -16.26 1.98 -53.67
N ALA A 49 -16.36 1.78 -52.36
CA ALA A 49 -17.58 1.96 -51.60
C ALA A 49 -17.30 3.02 -50.54
N ALA A 50 -18.02 4.14 -50.62
CA ALA A 50 -17.94 5.23 -49.68
C ALA A 50 -18.19 4.71 -48.26
N ALA A 51 -17.15 4.74 -47.43
CA ALA A 51 -17.28 4.48 -46.01
C ALA A 51 -17.94 5.70 -45.36
N THR A 52 -19.22 5.56 -45.02
CA THR A 52 -19.87 6.37 -44.00
C THR A 52 -19.03 6.28 -42.73
N ALA A 53 -18.43 7.40 -42.32
CA ALA A 53 -17.70 7.51 -41.07
C ALA A 53 -18.67 7.25 -39.91
N SER A 54 -18.53 6.12 -39.24
CA SER A 54 -19.14 5.90 -37.92
C SER A 54 -18.60 6.96 -36.95
N PRO A 55 -19.44 7.51 -36.05
CA PRO A 55 -18.95 8.43 -35.03
C PRO A 55 -17.86 7.73 -34.22
N THR A 56 -16.66 8.31 -34.20
CA THR A 56 -15.58 7.89 -33.32
C THR A 56 -16.11 7.95 -31.89
N PRO A 57 -16.07 6.84 -31.11
CA PRO A 57 -16.39 6.90 -29.69
C PRO A 57 -15.49 7.95 -29.06
N GLU A 58 -16.09 8.96 -28.44
CA GLU A 58 -15.38 9.95 -27.65
C GLU A 58 -14.63 9.17 -26.56
N ALA A 59 -13.31 9.21 -26.59
CA ALA A 59 -12.50 8.52 -25.60
C ALA A 59 -12.93 9.03 -24.22
N PRO A 60 -13.19 8.15 -23.24
CA PRO A 60 -13.56 8.60 -21.91
C PRO A 60 -12.46 9.52 -21.40
N ALA A 61 -12.85 10.71 -20.93
CA ALA A 61 -11.93 11.67 -20.35
C ALA A 61 -11.17 10.95 -19.23
N THR A 62 -9.85 10.83 -19.39
CA THR A 62 -8.98 10.29 -18.36
C THR A 62 -9.02 11.26 -17.18
N GLU A 63 -9.61 10.83 -16.07
CA GLU A 63 -9.60 11.58 -14.83
C GLU A 63 -8.15 11.85 -14.42
N ALA A 64 -7.84 13.10 -14.07
CA ALA A 64 -6.50 13.46 -13.65
C ALA A 64 -6.15 12.72 -12.35
N ALA A 65 -4.92 12.24 -12.23
CA ALA A 65 -4.46 11.62 -10.99
C ALA A 65 -4.63 12.61 -9.81
N PRO A 66 -5.05 12.14 -8.63
CA PRO A 66 -5.13 12.97 -7.44
C PRO A 66 -3.74 13.55 -7.12
N SER A 67 -3.73 14.83 -6.74
CA SER A 67 -2.56 15.48 -6.15
C SER A 67 -2.69 15.35 -4.65
N TYR A 68 -1.76 14.62 -4.03
CA TYR A 68 -1.71 14.48 -2.58
C TYR A 68 -0.73 15.49 -1.99
N THR A 69 -1.05 16.00 -0.81
CA THR A 69 -0.10 16.71 0.06
C THR A 69 0.99 15.74 0.51
N ASP A 70 2.25 16.18 0.47
CA ASP A 70 3.41 15.40 0.90
C ASP A 70 3.94 15.92 2.25
N PRO A 71 3.68 15.20 3.36
CA PRO A 71 4.11 15.65 4.68
C PRO A 71 5.64 15.69 4.85
N SER A 72 6.40 15.05 3.96
CA SER A 72 7.87 15.06 4.02
C SER A 72 8.49 16.37 3.53
N GLU A 73 7.71 17.23 2.88
CA GLU A 73 8.16 18.54 2.39
C GLU A 73 8.00 19.66 3.44
N ALA A 74 7.37 19.38 4.58
CA ALA A 74 7.18 20.36 5.64
C ALA A 74 8.50 20.67 6.40
N ASP A 75 8.74 21.94 6.70
CA ASP A 75 9.95 22.39 7.41
C ASP A 75 9.88 22.20 8.94
N THR A 76 8.69 21.97 9.50
CA THR A 76 8.44 21.97 10.95
C THR A 76 7.62 20.75 11.38
N TYR A 77 7.78 20.32 12.63
CA TYR A 77 7.03 19.20 13.19
C TYR A 77 5.51 19.41 13.05
N CYS A 78 4.99 20.56 13.48
CA CYS A 78 3.56 20.86 13.36
C CYS A 78 3.09 20.94 11.91
N GLY A 79 3.88 21.54 11.00
CA GLY A 79 3.55 21.57 9.57
C GLY A 79 3.47 20.16 8.96
N ALA A 80 4.39 19.27 9.33
CA ALA A 80 4.38 17.89 8.86
C ALA A 80 3.14 17.12 9.38
N ILE A 81 2.69 17.41 10.61
CA ILE A 81 1.44 16.85 11.15
C ILE A 81 0.20 17.39 10.42
N GLU A 82 0.13 18.71 10.14
CA GLU A 82 -0.96 19.31 9.35
C GLU A 82 -1.05 18.69 7.96
N ASP A 83 0.10 18.49 7.32
CA ASP A 83 0.19 17.88 6.01
C ASP A 83 -0.20 16.39 6.03
N LEU A 84 0.12 15.66 7.10
CA LEU A 84 -0.35 14.28 7.30
C LEU A 84 -1.89 14.21 7.39
N ILE A 85 -2.51 15.17 8.08
CA ILE A 85 -3.97 15.27 8.14
C ILE A 85 -4.55 15.61 6.77
N SER A 86 -3.93 16.54 6.05
CA SER A 86 -4.35 16.92 4.70
C SER A 86 -4.29 15.73 3.75
N LEU A 87 -3.19 14.97 3.76
CA LEU A 87 -3.04 13.72 3.02
C LEU A 87 -4.19 12.73 3.35
N SER A 88 -4.52 12.55 4.63
CA SER A 88 -5.60 11.63 5.04
C SER A 88 -6.98 12.08 4.54
N ASN A 89 -7.27 13.38 4.63
CA ASN A 89 -8.53 13.97 4.19
C ASN A 89 -8.70 13.88 2.67
N GLU A 90 -7.69 14.32 1.91
CA GLU A 90 -7.66 14.24 0.44
C GLU A 90 -7.93 12.83 -0.04
N ALA A 91 -7.43 11.86 0.70
CA ALA A 91 -7.50 10.47 0.34
C ALA A 91 -8.77 9.76 0.82
N SER A 92 -9.52 10.36 1.75
CA SER A 92 -10.87 9.97 2.16
C SER A 92 -11.96 10.49 1.22
N ASP A 93 -11.69 11.60 0.53
CA ASP A 93 -12.58 12.18 -0.47
C ASP A 93 -12.57 11.42 -1.82
N GLN A 94 -11.64 10.49 -2.01
CA GLN A 94 -11.49 9.73 -3.25
C GLN A 94 -12.51 8.58 -3.35
N ASN A 95 -12.92 8.28 -4.58
CA ASN A 95 -13.70 7.07 -4.86
C ASN A 95 -12.84 5.79 -4.73
N GLU A 96 -13.50 4.64 -4.52
CA GLU A 96 -12.82 3.35 -4.30
C GLU A 96 -11.81 3.00 -5.39
N GLN A 97 -12.14 3.26 -6.65
CA GLN A 97 -11.26 2.95 -7.78
C GLN A 97 -9.98 3.79 -7.73
N THR A 98 -10.10 5.07 -7.38
CA THR A 98 -8.96 5.97 -7.21
C THR A 98 -8.11 5.57 -6.00
N ILE A 99 -8.75 5.18 -4.89
CA ILE A 99 -8.07 4.66 -3.70
C ILE A 99 -7.17 3.48 -4.07
N VAL A 100 -7.71 2.49 -4.80
CA VAL A 100 -6.95 1.30 -5.20
C VAL A 100 -5.82 1.65 -6.17
N ASN A 101 -6.11 2.47 -7.19
CA ASN A 101 -5.13 2.83 -8.22
C ASN A 101 -3.94 3.62 -7.65
N HIS A 102 -4.15 4.40 -6.59
CA HIS A 102 -3.13 5.25 -5.98
C HIS A 102 -2.66 4.76 -4.61
N MET A 103 -3.03 3.56 -4.21
CA MET A 103 -2.70 3.01 -2.89
C MET A 103 -1.19 2.96 -2.65
N GLY A 104 -0.40 2.51 -3.63
CA GLY A 104 1.05 2.47 -3.52
C GLY A 104 1.68 3.84 -3.28
N THR A 105 1.24 4.86 -4.02
CA THR A 105 1.69 6.25 -3.84
C THR A 105 1.30 6.80 -2.48
N ARG A 106 0.07 6.54 -2.01
CA ARG A 106 -0.37 6.96 -0.68
C ARG A 106 0.46 6.33 0.43
N LEU A 107 0.76 5.04 0.31
CA LEU A 107 1.60 4.34 1.28
C LEU A 107 3.03 4.90 1.31
N ASP A 108 3.57 5.30 0.15
CA ASP A 108 4.87 5.99 0.12
C ASP A 108 4.83 7.33 0.85
N LEU A 109 3.79 8.14 0.60
CA LEU A 109 3.64 9.45 1.23
C LEU A 109 3.45 9.31 2.75
N LEU A 110 2.69 8.31 3.20
CA LEU A 110 2.57 7.98 4.61
C LEU A 110 3.92 7.56 5.20
N ALA A 111 4.66 6.69 4.52
CA ALA A 111 5.97 6.22 4.97
C ALA A 111 7.00 7.36 5.06
N ALA A 112 7.12 8.17 3.99
CA ALA A 112 8.05 9.29 3.93
C ALA A 112 7.66 10.40 4.93
N GLY A 113 6.37 10.74 4.98
CA GLY A 113 5.82 11.75 5.86
C GLY A 113 6.01 11.40 7.34
N THR A 114 5.64 10.21 7.77
CA THR A 114 5.80 9.80 9.18
C THR A 114 7.26 9.61 9.59
N ALA A 115 8.11 9.08 8.70
CA ALA A 115 9.55 9.06 8.94
C ALA A 115 10.16 10.48 9.05
N HIS A 116 9.64 11.44 8.28
CA HIS A 116 10.06 12.85 8.37
C HIS A 116 9.58 13.51 9.66
N ILE A 117 8.32 13.29 10.03
CA ILE A 117 7.78 13.69 11.33
C ILE A 117 8.68 13.17 12.45
N GLY A 118 9.10 11.91 12.41
CA GLY A 118 10.02 11.33 13.39
C GLY A 118 11.36 12.06 13.50
N LYS A 119 11.89 12.62 12.41
CA LYS A 119 13.13 13.43 12.44
C LYS A 119 12.94 14.81 13.05
N LEU A 120 11.73 15.36 12.95
CA LEU A 120 11.39 16.69 13.45
C LEU A 120 10.82 16.66 14.88
N ALA A 121 10.30 15.50 15.29
CA ALA A 121 9.67 15.29 16.57
C ALA A 121 10.67 15.42 17.74
N PRO A 122 10.21 15.83 18.93
CA PRO A 122 11.01 15.74 20.15
C PRO A 122 11.42 14.28 20.44
N ASP A 123 12.56 14.09 21.11
CA ASP A 123 13.25 12.79 21.25
C ASP A 123 12.35 11.63 21.70
N GLU A 124 11.36 11.88 22.56
CA GLU A 124 10.45 10.85 23.08
C GLU A 124 9.41 10.38 22.04
N ALA A 125 9.09 11.22 21.05
CA ALA A 125 8.11 10.93 19.99
C ALA A 125 8.76 10.37 18.71
N SER A 126 10.04 10.67 18.49
CA SER A 126 10.79 10.32 17.27
C SER A 126 10.67 8.83 16.88
N HIS A 127 10.83 7.93 17.86
CA HIS A 127 10.82 6.49 17.63
C HIS A 127 9.45 5.95 17.20
N ASP A 128 8.36 6.49 17.74
CA ASP A 128 7.00 6.03 17.40
C ASP A 128 6.63 6.43 15.96
N TRP A 129 7.00 7.66 15.58
CA TRP A 129 6.83 8.16 14.22
C TRP A 129 7.69 7.40 13.21
N GLU A 130 8.95 7.09 13.54
CA GLU A 130 9.84 6.29 12.69
C GLU A 130 9.29 4.86 12.49
N ALA A 131 8.85 4.20 13.57
CA ALA A 131 8.24 2.87 13.49
C ALA A 131 6.98 2.85 12.61
N THR A 132 6.17 3.91 12.69
CA THR A 132 4.99 4.08 11.83
C THR A 132 5.39 4.17 10.35
N GLY A 133 6.45 4.94 10.05
CA GLY A 133 6.98 5.07 8.69
C GLY A 133 7.54 3.78 8.12
N ASP A 134 8.27 3.02 8.95
CA ASP A 134 8.83 1.72 8.56
C ASP A 134 7.76 0.68 8.24
N ASP A 135 6.68 0.62 9.02
CA ASP A 135 5.58 -0.31 8.75
C ASP A 135 4.81 0.06 7.46
N TYR A 136 4.54 1.36 7.23
CA TYR A 136 3.95 1.80 5.97
C TYR A 136 4.87 1.54 4.78
N LYS A 137 6.18 1.72 4.94
CA LYS A 137 7.17 1.42 3.91
C LYS A 137 7.14 -0.04 3.52
N GLN A 138 7.12 -0.96 4.50
CA GLN A 138 7.03 -2.39 4.25
C GLN A 138 5.74 -2.75 3.48
N ALA A 139 4.61 -2.15 3.86
CA ALA A 139 3.35 -2.34 3.14
C ALA A 139 3.42 -1.78 1.70
N ALA A 140 4.01 -0.60 1.50
CA ALA A 140 4.19 0.02 0.18
C ALA A 140 5.06 -0.84 -0.74
N ASP A 141 6.21 -1.29 -0.23
CA ASP A 141 7.19 -2.10 -0.97
C ASP A 141 6.57 -3.44 -1.40
N LEU A 142 5.80 -4.09 -0.51
CA LEU A 142 5.08 -5.33 -0.86
C LEU A 142 3.94 -5.08 -1.85
N PHE A 143 3.15 -4.03 -1.66
CA PHE A 143 2.07 -3.66 -2.59
C PHE A 143 2.60 -3.50 -4.00
N LYS A 144 3.67 -2.71 -4.17
CA LYS A 144 4.30 -2.46 -5.47
C LYS A 144 4.93 -3.70 -6.07
N SER A 145 5.69 -4.46 -5.28
CA SER A 145 6.37 -5.67 -5.79
C SER A 145 5.39 -6.79 -6.18
N SER A 146 4.20 -6.82 -5.58
CA SER A 146 3.11 -7.73 -5.97
C SER A 146 2.32 -7.30 -7.22
N GLY A 147 2.62 -6.13 -7.79
CA GLY A 147 1.90 -5.55 -8.92
C GLY A 147 0.60 -4.83 -8.53
N GLY A 148 0.48 -4.36 -7.29
CA GLY A 148 -0.67 -3.60 -6.81
C GLY A 148 -1.87 -4.46 -6.39
N GLN A 149 -1.63 -5.70 -5.95
CA GLN A 149 -2.71 -6.63 -5.58
C GLN A 149 -3.24 -6.33 -4.17
N VAL A 150 -4.34 -5.58 -4.08
CA VAL A 150 -5.01 -5.27 -2.80
C VAL A 150 -5.51 -6.52 -2.04
N SER A 151 -5.77 -7.62 -2.75
CA SER A 151 -6.21 -8.88 -2.15
C SER A 151 -5.05 -9.79 -1.68
N ASN A 152 -3.80 -9.34 -1.82
CA ASN A 152 -2.66 -10.11 -1.35
C ASN A 152 -2.68 -10.16 0.19
N THR A 153 -2.76 -11.37 0.76
CA THR A 153 -2.90 -11.56 2.21
C THR A 153 -1.72 -10.99 3.00
N ASP A 154 -0.50 -11.11 2.48
CA ASP A 154 0.70 -10.58 3.15
C ASP A 154 0.67 -9.04 3.14
N PHE A 155 0.23 -8.43 2.05
CA PHE A 155 -0.01 -6.98 1.99
C PHE A 155 -1.08 -6.55 3.01
N LEU A 156 -2.21 -7.25 3.08
CA LEU A 156 -3.27 -6.93 4.05
C LEU A 156 -2.79 -7.08 5.50
N MET A 157 -1.94 -8.07 5.80
CA MET A 157 -1.32 -8.21 7.11
C MET A 157 -0.38 -7.05 7.43
N LEU A 158 0.51 -6.66 6.49
CA LEU A 158 1.41 -5.53 6.68
C LEU A 158 0.65 -4.20 6.82
N LEU A 159 -0.37 -3.97 5.99
CA LEU A 159 -1.22 -2.78 6.08
C LEU A 159 -1.96 -2.73 7.42
N SER A 160 -2.45 -3.88 7.92
CA SER A 160 -3.08 -3.94 9.24
C SER A 160 -2.09 -3.65 10.37
N THR A 161 -0.86 -4.14 10.28
CA THR A 161 0.21 -3.82 11.25
C THR A 161 0.51 -2.32 11.21
N ALA A 162 0.77 -1.76 10.03
CA ALA A 162 1.04 -0.33 9.86
C ALA A 162 -0.09 0.54 10.44
N THR A 163 -1.35 0.18 10.18
CA THR A 163 -2.50 0.92 10.72
C THR A 163 -2.58 0.82 12.24
N LYS A 164 -2.24 -0.33 12.85
CA LYS A 164 -2.22 -0.48 14.31
C LYS A 164 -1.10 0.33 14.94
N THR A 165 0.09 0.30 14.36
CA THR A 165 1.24 1.11 14.78
C THR A 165 0.87 2.59 14.68
N ALA A 166 0.33 3.03 13.55
CA ALA A 166 -0.13 4.40 13.34
C ALA A 166 -1.18 4.83 14.37
N ASN A 167 -2.24 4.05 14.59
CA ASN A 167 -3.26 4.36 15.60
C ASN A 167 -2.64 4.49 17.01
N THR A 168 -1.73 3.58 17.37
CA THR A 168 -1.04 3.64 18.67
C THR A 168 -0.21 4.91 18.79
N THR A 169 0.52 5.27 17.74
CA THR A 169 1.30 6.52 17.67
C THR A 169 0.39 7.74 17.80
N TYR A 170 -0.73 7.79 17.06
CA TYR A 170 -1.66 8.92 17.12
C TYR A 170 -2.29 9.07 18.50
N GLU A 171 -2.67 7.95 19.13
CA GLU A 171 -3.21 7.96 20.50
C GLU A 171 -2.16 8.41 21.52
N HIS A 172 -0.92 7.92 21.40
CA HIS A 172 0.17 8.27 22.32
C HIS A 172 0.59 9.74 22.18
N GLN A 173 0.62 10.26 20.95
CA GLN A 173 1.08 11.62 20.66
C GLN A 173 -0.04 12.67 20.71
N ALA A 174 -1.30 12.26 20.93
CA ALA A 174 -2.47 13.15 20.85
C ALA A 174 -2.37 14.37 21.77
N GLU A 175 -2.04 14.16 23.04
CA GLU A 175 -1.92 15.24 24.02
C GLU A 175 -0.77 16.19 23.66
N THR A 176 0.42 15.65 23.40
CA THR A 176 1.60 16.44 23.02
C THR A 176 1.34 17.28 21.77
N VAL A 177 0.72 16.69 20.74
CA VAL A 177 0.46 17.40 19.49
C VAL A 177 -0.65 18.45 19.62
N ASP A 178 -1.67 18.21 20.44
CA ASP A 178 -2.66 19.24 20.76
C ASP A 178 -2.03 20.40 21.53
N GLU A 179 -1.19 20.12 22.54
CA GLU A 179 -0.53 21.15 23.34
C GLU A 179 0.50 21.97 22.54
N GLU A 180 1.33 21.32 21.72
CA GLU A 180 2.40 21.97 20.97
C GLU A 180 1.92 22.61 19.67
N CYS A 181 1.00 21.95 18.96
CA CYS A 181 0.58 22.36 17.62
C CYS A 181 -0.87 22.85 17.56
N GLY A 182 -1.71 22.60 18.58
CA GLY A 182 -3.14 22.91 18.54
C GLY A 182 -3.91 22.02 17.57
N ILE A 183 -3.43 20.80 17.34
CA ILE A 183 -3.96 19.87 16.35
C ILE A 183 -4.47 18.60 17.02
N ASP A 184 -5.74 18.29 16.80
CA ASP A 184 -6.35 17.02 17.19
C ASP A 184 -6.04 15.91 16.16
N ILE A 185 -4.95 15.17 16.39
CA ILE A 185 -4.55 14.03 15.54
C ILE A 185 -5.37 12.76 15.78
N THR A 186 -6.24 12.72 16.80
CA THR A 186 -7.07 11.53 17.06
C THR A 186 -8.08 11.29 15.94
N LYS A 187 -8.36 12.32 15.13
CA LYS A 187 -9.13 12.21 13.88
C LYS A 187 -8.54 11.27 12.84
N LEU A 188 -7.25 10.95 12.96
CA LEU A 188 -6.56 9.98 12.11
C LEU A 188 -6.72 8.54 12.59
N VAL A 189 -7.19 8.32 13.83
CA VAL A 189 -7.42 6.98 14.37
C VAL A 189 -8.57 6.33 13.61
N ALA A 190 -8.27 5.21 12.94
CA ALA A 190 -9.30 4.45 12.26
C ALA A 190 -10.30 3.87 13.28
N GLU A 191 -11.57 4.27 13.20
CA GLU A 191 -12.62 3.73 14.08
C GLU A 191 -12.77 2.22 13.87
N ALA A 192 -12.75 1.45 14.97
CA ALA A 192 -13.16 0.05 14.95
C ALA A 192 -14.68 -0.01 14.72
N LYS A 193 -15.09 -0.37 13.51
CA LYS A 193 -16.50 -0.67 13.18
C LYS A 193 -16.83 -2.12 13.47
#